data_AF-A0A2S8GFS1-F1
#
_entry.id   AF-A0A2S8GFS1-F1
#
_cell.length_a   1.000
_cell.length_b   1.000
_cell.length_c   1.000
_cell.angle_alpha   90.00
_cell.angle_beta   90.00
_cell.angle_gamma   90.00
#
_symmetry.space_group_name_H-M   'P 1'
#
loop_
_entity.id
_entity.type
_entity.pdbx_description
1 polymer ?
#
loop_
_entity_poly.entity_id
_entity_poly.type
_entity_poly.pdbx_seq_one_letter_code
_entity_poly.pdbx_strand_id
1 'polypeptide(L)' 'MFVDYKDVELLKKLTNRHGRIVGRRKSGCTAVSQHAVTQAIKRARFMALLPYVKD' A
#
# COMPACT_ATOMS: atom_id res chain seq x y z
N MET A 1 -13.05 -6.97 3.40
CA MET A 1 -12.65 -5.88 2.49
C MET A 1 -11.57 -6.39 1.56
N PHE A 2 -11.74 -6.23 0.25
CA PHE A 2 -10.76 -6.62 -0.75
C PHE A 2 -10.08 -5.35 -1.31
N VAL A 3 -8.77 -5.42 -1.51
CA VAL A 3 -7.96 -4.36 -2.15
C VAL A 3 -7.14 -5.04 -3.22
N ASP A 4 -7.37 -4.68 -4.49
CA ASP A 4 -6.62 -5.26 -5.58
C ASP A 4 -5.19 -4.72 -5.58
N TYR A 5 -4.21 -5.62 -5.71
CA TYR A 5 -2.80 -5.23 -5.81
C TYR A 5 -2.47 -4.59 -7.16
N LYS A 6 -3.38 -4.72 -8.15
CA LYS A 6 -3.27 -4.10 -9.48
C LYS A 6 -3.74 -2.64 -9.51
N ASP A 7 -4.46 -2.17 -8.48
CA ASP A 7 -4.86 -0.76 -8.37
C ASP A 7 -3.67 0.08 -7.85
N VAL A 8 -2.68 0.27 -8.70
CA VAL A 8 -1.42 0.93 -8.34
C VAL A 8 -1.65 2.40 -7.94
N GLU A 9 -2.67 3.06 -8.49
CA GLU A 9 -2.98 4.45 -8.16
C GLU A 9 -3.47 4.60 -6.72
N LEU A 10 -4.36 3.71 -6.27
CA LEU A 10 -4.80 3.65 -4.89
C LEU A 10 -3.61 3.36 -3.96
N LEU A 11 -2.81 2.34 -4.29
CA LEU A 11 -1.72 1.89 -3.43
C LEU A 11 -0.60 2.93 -3.32
N LYS A 12 -0.31 3.69 -4.38
CA LYS A 12 0.64 4.81 -4.35
C LYS A 12 0.28 5.85 -3.29
N LYS A 13 -1.01 6.20 -3.18
CA LYS A 13 -1.52 7.15 -2.17
C LYS A 13 -1.34 6.65 -0.72
N LEU A 14 -1.23 5.34 -0.55
CA LEU A 14 -1.05 4.66 0.75
C LEU A 14 0.42 4.35 1.05
N THR A 15 1.35 4.84 0.22
CA THR A 15 2.79 4.84 0.46
C THR A 15 3.31 6.26 0.59
N ASN A 16 4.37 6.46 1.36
CA ASN A 16 5.04 7.76 1.44
C ASN A 16 6.05 7.93 0.30
N ARG A 17 6.66 9.12 0.21
CA ARG A 17 7.68 9.42 -0.81
C ARG A 17 8.84 8.42 -0.84
N HIS A 18 9.21 7.88 0.31
CA HIS A 18 10.30 6.90 0.46
C HIS A 18 9.88 5.45 0.16
N GLY A 19 8.66 5.25 -0.34
CA GLY A 19 8.10 3.94 -0.62
C GLY A 19 7.66 3.15 0.61
N ARG A 20 7.65 3.72 1.83
CA ARG A 20 7.15 3.04 3.05
C ARG A 20 5.62 3.09 3.13
N ILE A 21 5.00 2.06 3.70
CA ILE A 21 3.54 2.00 3.88
C ILE A 21 3.13 3.05 4.92
N VAL A 22 2.11 3.86 4.59
CA VAL A 22 1.56 4.85 5.51
C VAL A 22 0.80 4.14 6.63
N GLY A 23 1.10 4.52 7.87
CA GLY A 23 0.44 3.96 9.05
C GLY A 23 -1.01 4.42 9.20
N ARG A 24 -1.80 3.59 9.90
CA ARG A 24 -3.25 3.76 10.09
C ARG A 24 -3.68 5.15 10.58
N ARG A 25 -2.91 5.76 11.49
CA ARG A 25 -3.22 7.09 12.04
C ARG A 25 -3.23 8.19 10.97
N LYS A 26 -2.38 8.06 9.94
CA LYS A 26 -2.26 9.03 8.86
C LYS A 26 -3.18 8.69 7.67
N SER A 27 -3.40 7.40 7.39
CA SER A 27 -4.30 6.96 6.31
C SER A 27 -5.78 6.99 6.69
N GLY A 28 -6.13 7.07 7.98
CA GLY A 28 -7.51 7.00 8.46
C GLY A 28 -8.15 5.61 8.30
N CYS A 29 -7.36 4.60 7.92
CA CYS A 29 -7.85 3.24 7.69
C CYS A 29 -8.38 2.59 8.99
N THR A 30 -9.33 1.65 8.87
CA THR A 30 -9.64 0.73 9.97
C THR A 30 -8.56 -0.35 10.06
N ALA A 31 -8.57 -1.16 11.13
CA ALA A 31 -7.62 -2.27 11.23
C ALA A 31 -7.76 -3.24 10.04
N VAL A 32 -9.00 -3.60 9.70
CA VAL A 32 -9.31 -4.52 8.59
C VAL A 32 -8.84 -3.96 7.25
N SER A 33 -9.10 -2.68 6.97
CA SER A 33 -8.66 -2.07 5.71
C SER A 33 -7.14 -1.95 5.63
N GLN A 34 -6.47 -1.59 6.74
CA GLN A 34 -5.01 -1.51 6.79
C GLN A 34 -4.35 -2.88 6.52
N HIS A 35 -4.91 -3.98 7.03
CA HIS A 35 -4.42 -5.32 6.72
C HIS A 35 -4.56 -5.66 5.23
N ALA A 36 -5.72 -5.38 4.63
CA ALA A 36 -5.96 -5.61 3.21
C ALA A 36 -5.00 -4.80 2.32
N VAL A 37 -4.85 -3.50 2.61
CA VAL A 37 -3.90 -2.61 1.92
C VAL A 37 -2.47 -3.12 2.06
N THR A 38 -2.05 -3.54 3.26
CA THR A 38 -0.68 -4.01 3.50
C THR A 38 -0.37 -5.26 2.68
N GLN A 39 -1.31 -6.21 2.58
CA GLN A 39 -1.15 -7.40 1.74
C GLN A 39 -1.10 -7.03 0.26
N ALA A 40 -1.97 -6.13 -0.20
CA ALA A 40 -1.99 -5.66 -1.58
C ALA A 40 -0.67 -4.98 -1.98
N ILE A 41 -0.14 -4.07 -1.14
CA ILE A 41 1.14 -3.39 -1.39
C ILE A 41 2.29 -4.41 -1.49
N LYS A 42 2.33 -5.41 -0.59
CA LYS A 42 3.38 -6.45 -0.63
C LYS A 42 3.33 -7.26 -1.93
N ARG A 43 2.14 -7.63 -2.40
CA ARG A 43 1.95 -8.32 -3.69
C ARG A 43 2.34 -7.44 -4.86
N ALA A 44 1.92 -6.19 -4.88
CA ALA A 44 2.27 -5.21 -5.92
C ALA A 44 3.79 -5.02 -6.03
N ARG A 45 4.50 -4.97 -4.89
CA ARG A 45 5.97 -4.88 -4.88
C ARG A 45 6.65 -6.13 -5.43
N PHE A 46 6.15 -7.32 -5.08
CA PHE A 46 6.67 -8.57 -5.64
C PHE A 46 6.49 -8.64 -7.16
N MET A 47 5.39 -8.10 -7.67
CA MET A 47 5.10 -8.03 -9.11
C MET A 47 5.74 -6.82 -9.82
N ALA A 48 6.68 -6.11 -9.17
CA ALA A 48 7.34 -4.91 -9.68
C ALA A 48 6.40 -3.74 -10.07
N LEU A 49 5.15 -3.73 -9.58
CA LEU A 49 4.20 -2.64 -9.79
C LEU A 49 4.44 -1.45 -8.85
N LEU A 50 5.08 -1.69 -7.70
CA LEU A 50 5.49 -0.68 -6.73
C LEU A 50 6.93 -0.92 -6.27
N PRO A 51 7.70 0.15 -5.97
CA PRO A 51 9.05 -0.01 -5.45
C PRO A 51 9.05 -0.39 -3.96
N TYR A 52 10.12 -1.07 -3.53
CA TYR A 52 10.41 -1.30 -2.11
C TYR A 52 10.99 -0.05 -1.44
N VAL A 53 11.84 0.68 -2.17
CA VAL A 53 12.51 1.91 -1.75
C VAL A 53 12.38 2.92 -2.88
N LYS A 54 12.12 4.16 -2.52
CA LYS A 54 12.07 5.29 -3.46
C LYS A 54 12.84 6.44 -2.83
N ASP A 55 13.58 7.19 -3.64
CA ASP A 55 14.39 8.33 -3.18
C ASP A 55 13.52 9.51 -2.74
#